data_AF-A0A967PIE5-F1
#
_entry.id   AF-A0A967PIE5-F1
#
_cell.length_a   1.000
_cell.length_b   1.000
_cell.length_c   1.000
_cell.angle_alpha   90.00
_cell.angle_beta   90.00
_cell.angle_gamma   90.00
#
_symmetry.space_group_name_H-M   'P 1'
#
loop_
_entity.id
_entity.type
_entity.pdbx_description
1 polymer ?
#
loop_
_entity_poly.entity_id
_entity_poly.type
_entity_poly.pdbx_seq_one_letter_code
_entity_poly.pdbx_strand_id
1 'polypeptide(L)'
;MAEVEVTPQVLSVLHAALTGPESGTTVAVREGGTVAGVWNGYVDRITGVAIDIGSTTIAGYLCDLASGELLATAGVMNPQIRFGEDLMSRVSYAMMHDEGAAPLT
;
A
#
# COMPACT_ATOMS: atom_id res chain seq x y z
N MET A 1 -17.39 -18.25 16.13
CA MET A 1 -16.96 -16.84 15.98
C MET A 1 -15.78 -16.84 15.05
N ALA A 2 -15.76 -15.99 14.02
CA ALA A 2 -14.56 -15.85 13.19
C ALA A 2 -13.43 -15.30 14.08
N GLU A 3 -12.26 -15.93 14.02
CA GLU A 3 -11.08 -15.47 14.73
C GLU A 3 -10.62 -14.16 14.09
N VAL A 4 -10.56 -13.09 14.88
CA VAL A 4 -10.18 -11.75 14.40
C VAL A 4 -8.72 -11.52 14.80
N GLU A 5 -7.86 -11.34 13.80
CA GLU A 5 -6.44 -11.07 14.02
C GLU A 5 -6.18 -9.57 13.89
N VAL A 6 -5.47 -8.96 14.84
CA VAL A 6 -5.14 -7.54 14.80
C VAL A 6 -3.68 -7.37 14.43
N THR A 7 -3.42 -6.63 13.34
CA THR A 7 -2.04 -6.34 12.93
C THR A 7 -1.32 -5.47 13.97
N PRO A 8 -0.01 -5.68 14.22
CA PRO A 8 0.74 -4.91 15.21
C PRO A 8 0.68 -3.39 15.00
N GLN A 9 0.60 -2.95 13.75
CA GLN A 9 0.50 -1.54 13.37
C GLN A 9 -0.76 -0.88 13.95
N VAL A 10 -1.88 -1.63 13.99
CA VAL A 10 -3.16 -1.17 14.52
C VAL A 10 -3.11 -0.97 16.04
N LEU A 11 -2.31 -1.76 16.76
CA LEU A 11 -2.24 -1.69 18.23
C LEU A 11 -1.83 -0.30 18.74
N SER A 12 -1.00 0.41 17.99
CA SER A 12 -0.52 1.75 18.36
C SER A 12 -1.63 2.81 18.38
N VAL A 13 -2.68 2.64 17.56
CA VAL A 13 -3.78 3.59 17.41
C VAL A 13 -5.10 3.08 18.02
N LEU A 14 -5.14 1.82 18.43
CA LEU A 14 -6.35 1.14 18.89
C LEU A 14 -7.02 1.85 20.07
N HIS A 15 -6.25 2.24 21.08
CA HIS A 15 -6.81 2.92 22.25
C HIS A 15 -7.50 4.23 21.85
N ALA A 16 -6.80 5.07 21.09
CA ALA A 16 -7.34 6.35 20.63
C ALA A 16 -8.60 6.18 19.75
N ALA A 17 -8.64 5.15 18.92
CA ALA A 17 -9.81 4.84 18.10
C ALA A 17 -11.04 4.45 18.94
N LEU A 18 -10.83 3.70 20.03
CA LEU A 18 -11.91 3.18 20.89
C LEU A 18 -12.37 4.17 21.96
N THR A 19 -11.49 5.04 22.46
CA THR A 19 -11.81 5.98 23.55
C THR A 19 -11.95 7.42 23.08
N GLY A 20 -11.93 7.66 21.77
CA GLY A 20 -12.12 8.99 21.22
C GLY A 20 -13.55 9.50 21.44
N PRO A 21 -13.76 10.82 21.24
CA PRO A 21 -15.00 11.50 21.60
C PRO A 21 -16.19 11.17 20.68
N GLU A 22 -15.94 10.68 19.47
CA GLU A 22 -16.99 10.33 18.52
C GLU A 22 -17.69 9.03 18.94
N SER A 23 -18.99 8.98 18.67
CA SER A 23 -19.77 7.76 18.89
C SER A 23 -19.41 6.71 17.85
N GLY A 24 -18.99 5.54 18.32
CA GLY A 24 -18.65 4.39 17.49
C GLY A 24 -17.20 4.37 16.99
N THR A 25 -16.91 3.32 16.22
CA THR A 25 -15.56 3.03 15.70
C THR A 25 -15.71 2.37 14.34
N THR A 26 -14.97 2.85 13.34
CA THR A 26 -14.83 2.16 12.06
C THR A 26 -13.60 1.26 12.07
N VAL A 27 -13.77 0.04 11.56
CA VAL A 27 -12.71 -0.98 11.48
C VAL A 27 -12.57 -1.41 10.03
N ALA A 28 -11.36 -1.32 9.47
CA ALA A 28 -11.03 -1.89 8.18
C ALA A 28 -10.58 -3.34 8.36
N VAL A 29 -11.32 -4.26 7.73
CA VAL A 29 -11.08 -5.71 7.81
C VAL A 29 -10.69 -6.22 6.42
N ARG A 30 -9.61 -6.99 6.35
CA ARG A 30 -9.17 -7.69 5.14
C ARG A 30 -9.71 -9.12 5.12
N GLU A 31 -9.58 -9.78 3.97
CA GLU A 31 -9.89 -11.20 3.84
C GLU A 31 -9.19 -12.02 4.94
N GLY A 32 -9.90 -13.02 5.49
CA GLY A 32 -9.40 -13.82 6.62
C GLY A 32 -9.68 -13.21 8.00
N GLY A 33 -10.32 -12.04 8.11
CA GLY A 33 -10.69 -11.43 9.40
C GLY A 33 -9.60 -10.58 10.04
N THR A 34 -8.55 -10.25 9.28
CA THR A 34 -7.45 -9.42 9.77
C THR A 34 -7.83 -7.94 9.81
N VAL A 35 -7.71 -7.31 10.99
CA VAL A 35 -7.89 -5.87 11.18
C VAL A 35 -6.66 -5.13 10.71
N ALA A 36 -6.84 -4.30 9.68
CA ALA A 36 -5.80 -3.52 9.02
C ALA A 36 -5.82 -2.02 9.40
N GLY A 37 -6.91 -1.55 10.00
CA GLY A 37 -7.06 -0.15 10.41
C GLY A 37 -8.25 0.06 11.35
N VAL A 38 -8.14 1.06 12.22
CA VAL A 38 -9.18 1.45 13.18
C VAL A 38 -9.22 2.97 13.31
N TRP A 39 -10.41 3.54 13.38
CA TRP A 39 -10.64 4.98 13.51
C TRP A 39 -11.76 5.27 14.50
N ASN A 40 -11.63 6.35 15.26
CA ASN A 40 -12.72 6.84 16.11
C ASN A 40 -13.80 7.49 15.24
N GLY A 41 -15.06 7.20 15.52
CA GLY A 41 -16.19 7.66 14.72
C GLY A 41 -16.36 6.89 13.41
N TYR A 42 -17.22 7.42 12.54
CA TYR A 42 -17.55 6.82 11.25
C TYR A 42 -16.64 7.34 10.13
N VAL A 43 -16.03 6.42 9.39
CA VAL A 43 -15.32 6.70 8.14
C VAL A 43 -16.18 6.20 6.98
N ASP A 44 -16.58 7.12 6.10
CA ASP A 44 -17.56 6.89 5.03
C ASP A 44 -16.95 6.43 3.71
N ARG A 45 -15.62 6.57 3.55
CA ARG A 45 -14.91 6.24 2.33
C ARG A 45 -13.66 5.42 2.62
N ILE A 46 -13.51 4.34 1.86
CA ILE A 46 -12.32 3.51 1.84
C ILE A 46 -11.73 3.54 0.42
N THR A 47 -10.44 3.87 0.32
CA THR A 47 -9.73 3.92 -0.95
C THR A 47 -8.58 2.92 -0.97
N GLY A 48 -8.21 2.51 -2.17
CA GLY A 48 -7.09 1.61 -2.44
C GLY A 48 -6.29 2.13 -3.62
N VAL A 49 -5.03 1.71 -3.72
CA VAL A 49 -4.18 2.05 -4.85
C VAL A 49 -3.68 0.77 -5.49
N ALA A 50 -3.88 0.62 -6.81
CA ALA A 50 -3.19 -0.37 -7.61
C ALA A 50 -1.93 0.26 -8.21
N ILE A 51 -0.80 -0.42 -8.08
CA ILE A 51 0.49 0.02 -8.63
C ILE A 51 0.94 -1.01 -9.67
N ASP A 52 1.20 -0.54 -10.89
CA ASP A 52 1.80 -1.31 -11.98
C ASP A 52 3.27 -0.88 -12.16
N ILE A 53 4.19 -1.81 -11.95
CA ILE A 53 5.64 -1.56 -11.99
C ILE A 53 6.20 -2.15 -13.29
N GLY A 54 6.18 -1.34 -14.34
CA GLY A 54 6.86 -1.64 -15.60
C GLY A 54 8.36 -1.33 -15.55
N SER A 55 9.12 -1.87 -16.51
CA SER A 55 10.55 -1.56 -16.65
C SER A 55 10.77 -0.07 -16.91
N THR A 56 9.91 0.56 -17.71
CA THR A 56 10.05 1.97 -18.12
C THR A 56 9.17 2.91 -17.33
N THR A 57 7.97 2.46 -16.93
CA THR A 57 6.94 3.30 -16.30
C THR A 57 6.39 2.62 -15.07
N ILE A 58 6.23 3.39 -14.00
CA ILE A 58 5.44 3.00 -12.83
C ILE A 58 4.12 3.76 -12.93
N ALA A 59 3.00 3.04 -12.96
CA ALA A 59 1.66 3.62 -12.99
C ALA A 59 0.92 3.34 -11.68
N GLY A 60 0.12 4.31 -11.23
CA GLY A 60 -0.70 4.23 -10.03
C GLY A 60 -2.15 4.58 -10.34
N TYR A 61 -3.06 3.82 -9.75
CA TYR A 61 -4.51 3.92 -9.94
C TYR A 61 -5.18 3.99 -8.57
N LEU A 62 -5.70 5.16 -8.19
CA LEU A 62 -6.44 5.35 -6.94
C LEU A 62 -7.90 4.98 -7.17
N CYS A 63 -8.43 4.06 -6.39
CA CYS A 63 -9.80 3.56 -6.51
C CYS A 63 -10.59 3.77 -5.22
N ASP A 64 -11.88 4.02 -5.36
CA ASP A 64 -12.86 3.85 -4.28
C ASP A 64 -13.14 2.35 -4.13
N LEU A 65 -12.91 1.77 -2.96
CA LEU A 65 -13.04 0.33 -2.73
C LEU A 65 -14.48 -0.11 -2.46
N ALA A 66 -15.39 0.83 -2.20
CA ALA A 66 -16.80 0.51 -2.03
C ALA A 66 -17.52 0.44 -3.39
N SER A 67 -17.24 1.38 -4.29
CA SER A 67 -17.86 1.44 -5.63
C SER A 67 -17.04 0.75 -6.73
N GLY A 68 -15.72 0.61 -6.54
CA GLY A 68 -14.78 0.21 -7.60
C GLY A 68 -14.43 1.32 -8.59
N GLU A 69 -14.87 2.55 -8.35
CA GLU A 69 -14.60 3.70 -9.22
C GLU A 69 -13.12 4.10 -9.19
N LEU A 70 -12.57 4.41 -10.37
CA LEU A 70 -11.23 4.98 -10.51
C LEU A 70 -11.28 6.49 -10.22
N LEU A 71 -10.70 6.90 -9.09
CA LEU A 71 -10.69 8.28 -8.62
C LEU A 71 -9.56 9.11 -9.25
N ALA A 72 -8.39 8.49 -9.47
CA ALA A 72 -7.24 9.17 -10.09
C ALA A 72 -6.25 8.18 -10.70
N THR A 73 -5.48 8.67 -11.68
CA THR A 73 -4.36 7.94 -12.28
C THR A 73 -3.12 8.82 -12.34
N ALA A 74 -1.95 8.24 -12.07
CA ALA A 74 -0.67 8.92 -12.22
C ALA A 74 0.37 7.95 -12.79
N GLY A 75 1.40 8.48 -13.44
CA GLY A 75 2.51 7.68 -13.94
C GLY A 75 3.81 8.45 -13.90
N VAL A 76 4.90 7.73 -13.61
CA VAL A 76 6.26 8.28 -13.61
C VAL A 76 7.20 7.32 -14.33
N MET A 77 8.31 7.86 -14.86
CA MET A 77 9.39 7.01 -15.36
C MET A 77 9.97 6.20 -14.21
N ASN A 78 10.23 4.92 -14.44
CA ASN A 78 10.84 4.05 -13.45
C ASN A 78 12.26 4.57 -13.12
N PRO A 79 12.53 5.00 -11.87
CA PRO A 79 13.81 5.60 -11.51
C PRO A 79 14.98 4.62 -11.64
N GLN A 80 14.72 3.31 -11.73
CA GLN A 80 15.73 2.29 -11.98
C GLN A 80 16.32 2.36 -13.40
N ILE A 81 15.74 3.15 -14.32
CA ILE A 81 16.25 3.29 -15.69
C ILE A 81 17.71 3.73 -15.76
N ARG A 82 18.18 4.49 -14.76
CA ARG A 82 19.58 4.95 -14.65
C ARG A 82 20.58 3.82 -14.38
N PHE A 83 20.10 2.63 -14.04
CA PHE A 83 20.90 1.43 -13.75
C PHE A 83 20.76 0.33 -14.81
N GLY A 84 19.99 0.62 -15.87
CA GLY A 84 19.73 -0.31 -16.96
C GLY A 84 18.42 0.04 -17.66
N GLU A 85 18.46 0.10 -18.99
CA GLU A 85 17.30 0.40 -19.84
C GLU A 85 16.25 -0.72 -19.78
N ASP A 86 16.70 -1.95 -19.55
CA ASP A 86 15.85 -3.14 -19.48
C ASP A 86 16.14 -4.01 -18.24
N LEU A 87 15.41 -5.12 -18.11
CA LEU A 87 15.56 -6.02 -16.97
C LEU A 87 16.94 -6.70 -16.93
N MET A 88 17.49 -7.11 -18.08
CA MET A 88 18.76 -7.85 -18.13
C MET A 88 19.95 -6.96 -17.74
N SER A 89 19.97 -5.72 -18.20
CA SER A 89 20.97 -4.72 -17.82
C SER A 89 20.93 -4.39 -16.33
N ARG A 90 19.74 -4.32 -15.71
CA ARG A 90 19.60 -4.13 -14.25
C ARG A 90 20.07 -5.33 -13.44
N VAL A 91 19.77 -6.55 -13.89
CA VAL A 91 20.30 -7.78 -13.28
C VAL A 91 21.82 -7.78 -13.36
N SER A 92 22.38 -7.45 -14.53
CA SER A 92 23.84 -7.33 -14.67
C SER A 92 24.42 -6.24 -13.77
N TYR A 93 23.76 -5.09 -13.63
CA TYR A 93 24.20 -4.01 -12.74
C TYR A 93 24.28 -4.49 -11.29
N ALA A 94 23.23 -5.16 -10.80
CA ALA A 94 23.18 -5.69 -9.44
C ALA A 94 24.24 -6.76 -9.15
N MET A 95 24.62 -7.55 -10.16
CA MET A 95 25.64 -8.60 -10.03
C MET A 95 27.08 -8.08 -10.12
N MET A 96 27.31 -7.01 -10.90
CA MET A 96 28.66 -6.52 -11.22
C MET A 96 29.17 -5.43 -10.26
N HIS A 97 28.29 -4.87 -9.42
CA HIS A 97 28.65 -3.85 -8.44
C HIS A 97 28.41 -4.40 -7.03
N ASP A 98 29.39 -4.22 -6.15
CA ASP A 98 29.21 -4.49 -4.74
C ASP A 98 28.08 -3.59 -4.21
N GLU A 99 27.13 -4.17 -3.48
CA GLU A 99 25.87 -3.52 -3.08
C GLU A 99 24.97 -3.02 -4.24
N GLY A 100 25.19 -3.47 -5.48
CA GLY A 100 24.46 -3.01 -6.68
C GLY A 100 22.94 -3.26 -6.67
N ALA A 101 22.45 -4.10 -5.76
CA ALA A 101 21.02 -4.35 -5.55
C ALA A 101 20.34 -3.26 -4.69
N ALA A 102 21.05 -2.66 -3.72
CA ALA A 102 20.50 -1.65 -2.83
C ALA A 102 19.91 -0.41 -3.55
N PRO A 103 20.53 0.15 -4.60
CA PRO A 103 19.94 1.29 -5.31
C PRO A 103 18.75 0.94 -6.21
N LEU A 104 18.39 -0.35 -6.34
CA LEU A 104 17.22 -0.82 -7.08
C LEU A 104 15.99 -1.06 -6.19
N THR A 105 16.10 -0.91 -4.86
CA THR A 105 14.99 -1.06 -3.89
C THR A 105 14.48 0.28 -3.41
#